data_AF-A0A6I3SDM3-F1
#
_entry.id   AF-A0A6I3SDM3-F1
#
_cell.length_a   1.000
_cell.length_b   1.000
_cell.length_c   1.000
_cell.angle_alpha   90.00
_cell.angle_beta   90.00
_cell.angle_gamma   90.00
#
_symmetry.space_group_name_H-M   'P 1'
#
loop_
_entity.id
_entity.type
_entity.pdbx_description
1 polymer ?
#
loop_
_entity_poly.entity_id
_entity_poly.type
_entity_poly.pdbx_seq_one_letter_code
_entity_poly.pdbx_strand_id
1 'polypeptide(L)'
;MFGANEAVLAYIRRLVGAKTDRLDINGSLHSKIRGTMLSGVFFLNDGYDGLATWTTNTTLESGIYRLSSATVNSGVTLTPTGSFLGLFIQGTLTINGTLSASGKGAAGGSGANATNNAGHLPGYNGVDGFGPCGSGGGAGGTTLARGGGGGSTDVFGSNGGLNNPGTTGNNCTKGGRFASDLRDILSFCGAGGGGGAGYSGSSSYSGKGGSGGAGGGCIFIVADTIIGTGAIRADGLSGGTANNGTSLSAAGGGGGGGGGCIFLFAKTISIPMLTVAGGAAGAMDTAGNPGAAGGNGSVIKIPL
;
A
#
# COMPACT_ATOMS: atom_id res chain seq x y z
N MET A 1 -6.61 -14.60 41.84
CA MET A 1 -5.88 -14.41 40.57
C MET A 1 -6.22 -13.02 40.03
N PHE A 2 -5.49 -12.00 40.51
CA PHE A 2 -5.57 -10.62 40.06
C PHE A 2 -4.16 -10.26 39.60
N GLY A 3 -3.91 -10.15 38.28
CA GLY A 3 -2.51 -10.14 37.79
C GLY A 3 -2.21 -9.45 36.46
N ALA A 4 -3.21 -8.97 35.72
CA ALA A 4 -2.96 -8.25 34.47
C ALA A 4 -3.80 -6.96 34.36
N ASN A 5 -5.07 -7.01 34.76
CA ASN A 5 -5.97 -5.85 34.67
C ASN A 5 -5.60 -4.72 35.65
N GLU A 6 -5.08 -5.05 36.84
CA GLU A 6 -4.59 -4.03 37.78
C GLU A 6 -3.22 -3.47 37.39
N ALA A 7 -2.39 -4.24 36.68
CA ALA A 7 -1.11 -3.77 36.15
C ALA A 7 -1.30 -2.81 34.98
N VAL A 8 -2.30 -3.04 34.12
CA VAL A 8 -2.68 -2.12 33.04
C VAL A 8 -3.37 -0.87 33.59
N LEU A 9 -4.24 -1.01 34.60
CA LEU A 9 -4.85 0.14 35.27
C LEU A 9 -3.80 0.96 36.05
N ALA A 10 -2.78 0.31 36.64
CA ALA A 10 -1.65 0.98 37.28
C ALA A 10 -0.69 1.59 36.27
N TYR A 11 -0.48 0.99 35.09
CA TYR A 11 0.34 1.55 34.01
C TYR A 11 -0.32 2.77 33.38
N ILE A 12 -1.64 2.71 33.15
CA ILE A 12 -2.45 3.87 32.77
C ILE A 12 -2.42 4.93 33.89
N ARG A 13 -2.58 4.57 35.17
CA ARG A 13 -2.48 5.52 36.30
C ARG A 13 -1.07 6.08 36.53
N ARG A 14 0.00 5.39 36.12
CA ARG A 14 1.40 5.82 36.26
C ARG A 14 1.86 6.66 35.07
N LEU A 15 1.32 6.45 33.87
CA LEU A 15 1.49 7.35 32.71
C LEU A 15 0.54 8.56 32.75
N VAL A 16 -0.60 8.45 33.45
CA VAL A 16 -1.56 9.53 33.71
C VAL A 16 -1.34 10.17 35.11
N GLY A 17 -0.29 9.74 35.81
CA GLY A 17 0.03 10.10 37.20
C GLY A 17 0.73 11.44 37.38
N ALA A 18 0.27 12.49 36.71
CA ALA A 18 0.42 13.87 37.18
C ALA A 18 -0.77 14.67 36.67
N LYS A 19 -1.82 14.67 37.51
CA LYS A 19 -3.04 15.47 37.39
C LYS A 19 -4.04 14.98 36.35
N THR A 20 -4.75 13.92 36.72
CA THR A 20 -6.22 14.00 36.76
C THR A 20 -6.65 15.20 37.63
N ASP A 21 -6.51 16.43 37.11
CA ASP A 21 -7.38 17.51 37.54
C ASP A 21 -8.72 17.24 36.84
N ARG A 22 -9.53 16.49 37.60
CA ARG A 22 -10.99 16.45 37.62
C ARG A 22 -11.68 17.28 36.55
N LEU A 23 -12.50 16.62 35.73
CA LEU A 23 -13.82 17.13 35.33
C LEU A 23 -13.87 18.61 34.90
N ASP A 24 -12.86 19.10 34.18
CA ASP A 24 -12.89 20.44 33.62
C ASP A 24 -13.41 20.36 32.19
N ILE A 25 -14.53 21.05 31.93
CA ILE A 25 -15.08 21.22 30.59
C ILE A 25 -14.04 21.88 29.65
N ASN A 26 -13.02 22.53 30.21
CA ASN A 26 -11.90 23.17 29.51
C ASN A 26 -10.58 22.36 29.51
N GLY A 27 -10.59 21.08 29.93
CA GLY A 27 -9.39 20.24 29.91
C GLY A 27 -8.75 20.11 28.52
N SER A 28 -7.41 20.10 28.48
CA SER A 28 -6.55 20.16 27.28
C SER A 28 -6.99 19.17 26.19
N LEU A 29 -7.15 19.70 24.97
CA LEU A 29 -7.51 18.95 23.76
C LEU A 29 -6.61 17.71 23.56
N HIS A 30 -5.34 17.79 23.95
CA HIS A 30 -4.37 16.71 23.83
C HIS A 30 -4.69 15.47 24.67
N SER A 31 -5.32 15.60 25.83
CA SER A 31 -5.73 14.43 26.63
C SER A 31 -7.02 13.81 26.12
N LYS A 32 -7.96 14.65 25.64
CA LYS A 32 -9.22 14.20 25.02
C LYS A 32 -8.96 13.46 23.70
N ILE A 33 -8.05 13.93 22.85
CA ILE A 33 -7.70 13.29 21.56
C ILE A 33 -7.02 11.94 21.77
N ARG A 34 -6.12 11.79 22.75
CA ARG A 34 -5.43 10.51 22.97
C ARG A 34 -6.37 9.41 23.49
N GLY A 35 -7.42 9.77 24.22
CA GLY A 35 -8.43 8.84 24.71
C GLY A 35 -9.50 8.44 23.68
N THR A 36 -9.75 9.24 22.64
CA THR A 36 -10.82 8.96 21.67
C THR A 36 -10.34 8.28 20.39
N MET A 37 -9.10 8.50 19.96
CA MET A 37 -8.62 8.07 18.63
C MET A 37 -8.30 6.56 18.55
N LEU A 38 -8.04 5.90 19.69
CA LEU A 38 -7.68 4.47 19.74
C LEU A 38 -8.53 3.65 20.71
N SER A 39 -9.36 4.28 21.55
CA SER A 39 -10.15 3.56 22.57
C SER A 39 -11.10 2.54 21.94
N GLY A 40 -11.75 2.86 20.80
CA GLY A 40 -12.59 1.92 20.06
C GLY A 40 -11.85 0.71 19.48
N VAL A 41 -10.58 0.88 19.09
CA VAL A 41 -9.75 -0.15 18.44
C VAL A 41 -9.44 -1.30 19.40
N PHE A 42 -9.25 -0.99 20.69
CA PHE A 42 -9.00 -2.01 21.71
C PHE A 42 -10.27 -2.75 22.15
N PHE A 43 -11.46 -2.13 22.04
CA PHE A 43 -12.73 -2.83 22.28
C PHE A 43 -13.08 -3.84 21.17
N LEU A 44 -12.55 -3.66 19.96
CA LEU A 44 -12.70 -4.62 18.86
C LEU A 44 -11.74 -5.81 18.98
N ASN A 45 -10.75 -5.77 19.87
CA ASN A 45 -9.84 -6.90 20.09
C ASN A 45 -10.38 -7.88 21.15
N ASP A 46 -11.62 -8.35 20.96
CA ASP A 46 -12.35 -9.23 21.88
C ASP A 46 -12.14 -10.72 21.61
N GLY A 47 -11.48 -11.06 20.50
CA GLY A 47 -11.22 -12.45 20.11
C GLY A 47 -12.47 -13.23 19.69
N TYR A 48 -13.55 -12.54 19.31
CA TYR A 48 -14.86 -13.12 19.00
C TYR A 48 -14.83 -14.25 17.96
N ASP A 49 -13.99 -14.12 16.93
CA ASP A 49 -13.86 -15.06 15.82
C ASP A 49 -13.00 -16.29 16.20
N GLY A 50 -12.46 -16.34 17.43
CA GLY A 50 -11.74 -17.49 17.96
C GLY A 50 -10.35 -17.68 17.38
N LEU A 51 -9.89 -18.94 17.35
CA LEU A 51 -8.54 -19.29 16.88
C LEU A 51 -8.55 -19.58 15.38
N ALA A 52 -7.59 -19.00 14.65
CA ALA A 52 -7.42 -19.28 13.22
C ALA A 52 -6.07 -19.93 12.94
N THR A 53 -6.07 -20.93 12.05
CA THR A 53 -4.85 -21.51 11.49
C THR A 53 -5.03 -21.71 10.01
N TRP A 54 -4.15 -21.10 9.22
CA TRP A 54 -4.17 -21.23 7.76
C TRP A 54 -3.06 -22.17 7.31
N THR A 55 -3.47 -23.25 6.64
CA THR A 55 -2.61 -24.32 6.14
C THR A 55 -2.47 -24.33 4.62
N THR A 56 -3.30 -23.56 3.91
CA THR A 56 -3.29 -23.42 2.45
C THR A 56 -3.43 -21.95 2.05
N ASN A 57 -2.96 -21.61 0.85
CA ASN A 57 -3.13 -20.27 0.29
C ASN A 57 -4.61 -19.87 0.31
N THR A 58 -4.91 -18.75 0.94
CA THR A 58 -6.29 -18.34 1.21
C THR A 58 -6.48 -16.88 0.83
N THR A 59 -7.54 -16.63 0.07
CA THR A 59 -8.03 -15.27 -0.16
C THR A 59 -9.04 -14.94 0.93
N LEU A 60 -8.76 -13.92 1.73
CA LEU A 60 -9.65 -13.41 2.78
C LEU A 60 -10.45 -12.24 2.23
N GLU A 61 -11.70 -12.12 2.64
CA GLU A 61 -12.45 -10.89 2.37
C GLU A 61 -11.78 -9.71 3.06
N SER A 62 -11.65 -8.56 2.39
CA SER A 62 -11.16 -7.35 3.04
C SER A 62 -12.09 -6.93 4.16
N GLY A 63 -11.56 -6.93 5.38
CA GLY A 63 -12.35 -6.68 6.57
C GLY A 63 -11.50 -6.66 7.84
N ILE A 64 -12.20 -6.62 8.97
CA ILE A 64 -11.62 -6.69 10.31
C ILE A 64 -11.92 -8.08 10.86
N TYR A 65 -10.86 -8.81 11.21
CA TYR A 65 -10.93 -10.12 11.86
C TYR A 65 -10.51 -9.99 13.31
N ARG A 66 -11.30 -10.54 14.24
CA ARG A 66 -11.15 -10.40 15.70
C ARG A 66 -10.86 -11.77 16.31
N LEU A 67 -9.59 -12.15 16.37
CA LEU A 67 -9.16 -13.51 16.70
C LEU A 67 -8.54 -13.59 18.09
N SER A 68 -8.66 -14.73 18.76
CA SER A 68 -7.98 -14.97 20.03
C SER A 68 -6.49 -15.23 19.85
N SER A 69 -6.12 -15.97 18.80
CA SER A 69 -4.75 -16.19 18.32
C SER A 69 -4.79 -16.69 16.88
N ALA A 70 -3.72 -16.48 16.12
CA ALA A 70 -3.70 -16.83 14.71
C ALA A 70 -2.34 -17.33 14.24
N THR A 71 -2.34 -18.34 13.36
CA THR A 71 -1.11 -18.89 12.77
C THR A 71 -1.21 -18.99 11.24
N VAL A 72 -0.26 -18.37 10.54
CA VAL A 72 -0.04 -18.54 9.10
C VAL A 72 1.12 -19.48 8.91
N ASN A 73 0.86 -20.69 8.42
CA ASN A 73 1.90 -21.71 8.25
C ASN A 73 2.91 -21.34 7.15
N SER A 74 4.10 -21.94 7.22
CA SER A 74 5.11 -21.80 6.17
C SER A 74 4.57 -22.24 4.81
N GLY A 75 4.94 -21.53 3.74
CA GLY A 75 4.43 -21.77 2.39
C GLY A 75 3.02 -21.27 2.12
N VAL A 76 2.31 -20.76 3.14
CA VAL A 76 0.95 -20.22 3.00
C VAL A 76 0.98 -18.72 2.76
N THR A 77 0.23 -18.25 1.77
CA THR A 77 -0.02 -16.83 1.50
C THR A 77 -1.48 -16.48 1.78
N LEU A 78 -1.69 -15.47 2.63
CA LEU A 78 -2.99 -14.83 2.82
C LEU A 78 -3.05 -13.54 2.01
N THR A 79 -4.11 -13.39 1.23
CA THR A 79 -4.31 -12.26 0.33
C THR A 79 -5.70 -11.66 0.56
N PRO A 80 -5.85 -10.36 0.83
CA PRO A 80 -7.16 -9.74 0.92
C PRO A 80 -7.81 -9.63 -0.47
N THR A 81 -9.14 -9.65 -0.54
CA THR A 81 -9.89 -9.43 -1.79
C THR A 81 -9.71 -8.01 -2.29
N GLY A 82 -9.80 -7.02 -1.41
CA GLY A 82 -9.64 -5.59 -1.68
C GLY A 82 -8.35 -5.00 -1.11
N SER A 83 -8.35 -3.68 -0.91
CA SER A 83 -7.16 -2.89 -0.59
C SER A 83 -6.66 -3.00 0.84
N PHE A 84 -7.38 -3.69 1.74
CA PHE A 84 -6.99 -3.73 3.14
C PHE A 84 -7.27 -5.05 3.84
N LEU A 85 -6.55 -5.27 4.94
CA LEU A 85 -6.77 -6.35 5.90
C LEU A 85 -6.50 -5.86 7.33
N GLY A 86 -7.50 -5.97 8.20
CA GLY A 86 -7.39 -5.68 9.63
C GLY A 86 -7.38 -6.96 10.47
N LEU A 87 -6.32 -7.20 11.25
CA LEU A 87 -6.22 -8.32 12.19
C LEU A 87 -6.12 -7.79 13.61
N PHE A 88 -7.12 -8.11 14.43
CA PHE A 88 -7.19 -7.76 15.84
C PHE A 88 -7.08 -9.07 16.62
N ILE A 89 -5.95 -9.25 17.28
CA ILE A 89 -5.55 -10.52 17.87
C ILE A 89 -5.32 -10.32 19.36
N GLN A 90 -6.05 -11.04 20.20
CA GLN A 90 -5.93 -10.84 21.64
C GLN A 90 -4.59 -11.35 22.16
N GLY A 91 -4.16 -12.52 21.66
CA GLY A 91 -2.93 -13.18 22.03
C GLY A 91 -1.85 -13.06 20.96
N THR A 92 -1.37 -14.21 20.47
CA THR A 92 -0.22 -14.28 19.58
C THR A 92 -0.65 -14.44 18.12
N LEU A 93 -0.05 -13.63 17.26
CA LEU A 93 -0.02 -13.81 15.82
C LEU A 93 1.32 -14.42 15.41
N THR A 94 1.28 -15.65 14.88
CA THR A 94 2.47 -16.34 14.34
C THR A 94 2.43 -16.32 12.81
N ILE A 95 3.37 -15.64 12.18
CA ILE A 95 3.49 -15.56 10.71
C ILE A 95 4.77 -16.29 10.28
N ASN A 96 4.60 -17.55 9.86
CA ASN A 96 5.67 -18.33 9.21
C ASN A 96 5.52 -18.32 7.68
N GLY A 97 4.31 -18.03 7.18
CA GLY A 97 4.00 -17.80 5.77
C GLY A 97 4.08 -16.34 5.35
N THR A 98 3.18 -15.89 4.48
CA THR A 98 3.12 -14.52 3.97
C THR A 98 1.73 -13.92 4.15
N LEU A 99 1.65 -12.72 4.72
CA LEU A 99 0.49 -11.83 4.58
C LEU A 99 0.80 -10.84 3.45
N SER A 100 0.02 -10.83 2.36
CA SER A 100 0.29 -9.96 1.21
C SER A 100 -0.93 -9.18 0.77
N ALA A 101 -0.86 -7.85 0.92
CA ALA A 101 -1.74 -6.89 0.26
C ALA A 101 -1.06 -6.26 -0.97
N SER A 102 -0.05 -6.91 -1.53
CA SER A 102 0.70 -6.37 -2.67
C SER A 102 -0.18 -6.26 -3.91
N GLY A 103 -0.13 -5.12 -4.60
CA GLY A 103 -0.96 -4.85 -5.78
C GLY A 103 -2.45 -4.68 -5.53
N LYS A 104 -2.87 -4.55 -4.27
CA LYS A 104 -4.27 -4.38 -3.88
C LYS A 104 -4.72 -2.93 -3.73
N GLY A 105 -3.82 -1.98 -3.92
CA GLY A 105 -4.12 -0.55 -3.88
C GLY A 105 -4.72 -0.02 -5.17
N ALA A 106 -4.50 1.26 -5.44
CA ALA A 106 -5.12 1.94 -6.57
C ALA A 106 -4.66 1.38 -7.92
N ALA A 107 -5.57 1.39 -8.90
CA ALA A 107 -5.30 0.85 -10.22
C ALA A 107 -4.28 1.69 -11.00
N GLY A 108 -3.39 1.03 -11.72
CA GLY A 108 -2.50 1.69 -12.68
C GLY A 108 -3.26 2.17 -13.92
N GLY A 109 -2.72 3.19 -14.59
CA GLY A 109 -3.28 3.74 -15.81
C GLY A 109 -3.09 2.80 -16.99
N SER A 110 -4.08 2.72 -17.88
CA SER A 110 -3.93 1.93 -19.11
C SER A 110 -2.89 2.56 -20.04
N GLY A 111 -2.13 1.71 -20.74
CA GLY A 111 -1.28 2.16 -21.83
C GLY A 111 -2.10 2.51 -23.07
N ALA A 112 -1.62 3.47 -23.86
CA ALA A 112 -2.31 3.88 -25.08
C ALA A 112 -2.10 2.86 -26.20
N ASN A 113 -3.11 2.67 -27.04
CA ASN A 113 -2.99 1.88 -28.27
C ASN A 113 -3.11 2.81 -29.48
N ALA A 114 -2.00 3.07 -30.17
CA ALA A 114 -2.04 3.91 -31.36
C ALA A 114 -2.81 3.21 -32.48
N THR A 115 -3.81 3.89 -33.03
CA THR A 115 -4.55 3.43 -34.21
C THR A 115 -3.80 3.78 -35.50
N ASN A 116 -4.21 3.24 -36.64
CA ASN A 116 -3.54 3.29 -37.95
C ASN A 116 -3.33 4.70 -38.56
N ASN A 117 -3.56 5.77 -37.80
CA ASN A 117 -3.18 7.12 -38.17
C ASN A 117 -1.82 7.45 -37.55
N ALA A 118 -0.88 7.93 -38.37
CA ALA A 118 0.43 8.37 -37.93
C ALA A 118 0.29 9.36 -36.77
N GLY A 119 0.74 8.98 -35.57
CA GLY A 119 0.46 9.75 -34.37
C GLY A 119 0.86 9.06 -33.08
N HIS A 120 0.98 9.87 -32.03
CA HIS A 120 1.25 9.43 -30.68
C HIS A 120 -0.02 9.59 -29.84
N LEU A 121 -0.39 8.56 -29.08
CA LEU A 121 -1.48 8.65 -28.12
C LEU A 121 -0.92 8.61 -26.70
N PRO A 122 -1.35 9.52 -25.83
CA PRO A 122 -0.88 9.52 -24.46
C PRO A 122 -1.46 8.31 -23.73
N GLY A 123 -0.72 7.79 -22.76
CA GLY A 123 -1.28 6.82 -21.82
C GLY A 123 -2.37 7.44 -20.95
N TYR A 124 -2.89 6.65 -20.02
CA TYR A 124 -3.78 7.16 -18.97
C TYR A 124 -3.02 7.32 -17.66
N ASN A 125 -3.41 8.31 -16.87
CA ASN A 125 -2.84 8.49 -15.53
C ASN A 125 -3.20 7.28 -14.64
N GLY A 126 -2.33 6.99 -13.68
CA GLY A 126 -2.67 6.09 -12.58
C GLY A 126 -3.75 6.70 -11.70
N VAL A 127 -4.51 5.85 -11.02
CA VAL A 127 -5.49 6.30 -10.03
C VAL A 127 -4.75 6.70 -8.76
N ASP A 128 -5.20 7.79 -8.14
CA ASP A 128 -4.69 8.23 -6.84
C ASP A 128 -4.88 7.15 -5.78
N GLY A 129 -3.90 7.03 -4.88
CA GLY A 129 -4.07 6.28 -3.65
C GLY A 129 -5.05 6.99 -2.71
N PHE A 130 -5.44 6.29 -1.64
CA PHE A 130 -6.26 6.89 -0.60
C PHE A 130 -5.42 7.16 0.66
N GLY A 131 -5.71 8.28 1.34
CA GLY A 131 -5.05 8.68 2.58
C GLY A 131 -3.65 9.30 2.38
N PRO A 132 -2.62 8.96 3.17
CA PRO A 132 -1.24 9.40 2.94
C PRO A 132 -0.67 8.97 1.61
N CYS A 133 -1.28 7.95 1.03
CA CYS A 133 -0.75 7.21 -0.08
C CYS A 133 -1.09 8.00 -1.34
N GLY A 134 -0.03 8.58 -1.91
CA GLY A 134 0.00 9.68 -2.84
C GLY A 134 -0.85 9.65 -4.11
N SER A 135 -0.57 10.60 -4.99
CA SER A 135 -1.25 10.71 -6.27
C SER A 135 -0.72 9.71 -7.30
N GLY A 136 -1.58 9.37 -8.24
CA GLY A 136 -1.30 8.49 -9.36
C GLY A 136 -0.13 8.99 -10.21
N GLY A 137 0.54 8.07 -10.87
CA GLY A 137 1.59 8.40 -11.82
C GLY A 137 1.02 9.04 -13.09
N GLY A 138 1.67 10.09 -13.58
CA GLY A 138 1.25 10.75 -14.82
C GLY A 138 1.44 9.88 -16.06
N ALA A 139 0.53 10.01 -17.02
CA ALA A 139 0.58 9.33 -18.31
C ALA A 139 1.81 9.68 -19.14
N GLY A 140 2.31 8.72 -19.92
CA GLY A 140 3.27 8.98 -20.98
C GLY A 140 2.69 9.96 -22.02
N GLY A 141 3.45 11.01 -22.37
CA GLY A 141 3.00 12.07 -23.28
C GLY A 141 3.04 11.74 -24.78
N THR A 142 2.45 12.64 -25.58
CA THR A 142 2.14 12.51 -27.03
C THR A 142 3.31 12.79 -27.99
N THR A 143 4.55 12.75 -27.54
CA THR A 143 5.70 13.08 -28.41
C THR A 143 6.83 12.10 -28.11
N LEU A 144 7.10 11.13 -28.99
CA LEU A 144 8.14 10.09 -28.85
C LEU A 144 7.87 9.00 -27.81
N ALA A 145 6.70 8.35 -27.85
CA ALA A 145 6.53 7.02 -27.23
C ALA A 145 6.96 6.90 -25.76
N ARG A 146 6.42 7.79 -24.93
CA ARG A 146 6.95 8.08 -23.60
C ARG A 146 6.47 7.12 -22.53
N GLY A 147 7.31 6.87 -21.52
CA GLY A 147 6.96 6.04 -20.38
C GLY A 147 6.07 6.76 -19.36
N GLY A 148 5.25 5.98 -18.64
CA GLY A 148 4.41 6.48 -17.55
C GLY A 148 5.20 6.75 -16.27
N GLY A 149 4.77 7.76 -15.51
CA GLY A 149 5.30 8.07 -14.18
C GLY A 149 4.94 7.01 -13.14
N GLY A 150 5.76 6.88 -12.10
CA GLY A 150 5.51 5.92 -11.01
C GLY A 150 4.45 6.41 -10.02
N GLY A 151 3.64 5.51 -9.48
CA GLY A 151 2.65 5.85 -8.45
C GLY A 151 3.34 6.39 -7.21
N SER A 152 2.85 7.52 -6.68
CA SER A 152 3.42 8.12 -5.48
C SER A 152 2.78 7.56 -4.21
N THR A 153 3.50 7.70 -3.11
CA THR A 153 3.06 7.35 -1.76
C THR A 153 3.07 8.57 -0.84
N ASP A 154 3.22 9.77 -1.42
CA ASP A 154 3.11 11.09 -0.79
C ASP A 154 2.25 12.03 -1.67
N VAL A 155 1.72 13.12 -1.09
CA VAL A 155 0.62 13.96 -1.62
C VAL A 155 0.87 14.50 -3.03
N PHE A 156 2.13 14.67 -3.43
CA PHE A 156 2.49 15.15 -4.76
C PHE A 156 2.74 13.99 -5.73
N GLY A 157 2.06 14.03 -6.87
CA GLY A 157 2.09 13.00 -7.88
C GLY A 157 3.38 13.07 -8.69
N SER A 158 3.69 11.99 -9.38
CA SER A 158 4.79 11.99 -10.34
C SER A 158 4.24 12.43 -11.70
N ASN A 159 5.00 13.26 -12.42
CA ASN A 159 4.65 13.63 -13.78
C ASN A 159 5.04 12.52 -14.76
N GLY A 160 4.23 12.35 -15.81
CA GLY A 160 4.65 11.62 -17.00
C GLY A 160 5.85 12.32 -17.65
N GLY A 161 6.75 11.54 -18.25
CA GLY A 161 7.92 12.11 -18.89
C GLY A 161 7.52 13.05 -20.04
N LEU A 162 8.10 14.25 -20.10
CA LEU A 162 8.08 15.12 -21.27
C LEU A 162 9.47 15.09 -21.90
N ASN A 163 9.66 14.19 -22.87
CA ASN A 163 10.93 13.86 -23.56
C ASN A 163 11.96 13.03 -22.77
N ASN A 164 11.55 12.43 -21.64
CA ASN A 164 12.39 11.61 -20.76
C ASN A 164 11.60 10.38 -20.27
N PRO A 165 12.24 9.40 -19.59
CA PRO A 165 11.54 8.40 -18.79
C PRO A 165 10.50 9.02 -17.85
N GLY A 166 9.51 8.24 -17.43
CA GLY A 166 8.57 8.68 -16.41
C GLY A 166 9.29 9.14 -15.14
N THR A 167 8.72 10.08 -14.39
CA THR A 167 9.31 10.47 -13.10
C THR A 167 9.01 9.43 -12.02
N THR A 168 9.99 9.14 -11.16
CA THR A 168 9.84 8.17 -10.07
C THR A 168 8.78 8.65 -9.09
N GLY A 169 7.97 7.75 -8.57
CA GLY A 169 6.96 8.06 -7.55
C GLY A 169 7.61 8.58 -6.27
N ASN A 170 6.97 9.54 -5.61
CA ASN A 170 7.47 10.06 -4.35
C ASN A 170 7.28 9.02 -3.23
N ASN A 171 8.29 8.86 -2.38
CA ASN A 171 8.21 8.02 -1.18
C ASN A 171 7.40 8.73 -0.09
N CYS A 172 6.73 7.97 0.76
CA CYS A 172 6.10 8.51 1.96
C CYS A 172 7.18 9.15 2.85
N THR A 173 7.00 10.41 3.23
CA THR A 173 7.95 11.13 4.11
C THR A 173 8.09 10.43 5.47
N LYS A 174 9.32 10.40 6.02
CA LYS A 174 9.73 9.55 7.15
C LYS A 174 8.75 9.61 8.33
N GLY A 175 8.14 8.47 8.65
CA GLY A 175 7.25 8.28 9.80
C GLY A 175 5.86 7.75 9.45
N GLY A 176 5.49 7.79 8.16
CA GLY A 176 4.12 7.50 7.73
C GLY A 176 3.14 8.57 8.20
N ARG A 177 1.93 8.62 7.64
CA ARG A 177 0.87 9.50 8.17
C ARG A 177 -0.17 8.66 8.87
N PHE A 178 -0.65 9.17 9.99
CA PHE A 178 -1.73 8.60 10.77
C PHE A 178 -3.02 9.35 10.51
N ALA A 179 -4.15 8.64 10.47
CA ALA A 179 -5.47 9.24 10.54
C ALA A 179 -6.08 9.06 11.92
N SER A 180 -7.09 9.87 12.21
CA SER A 180 -7.87 9.87 13.46
C SER A 180 -8.89 8.74 13.55
N ASP A 181 -9.36 8.21 12.42
CA ASP A 181 -10.36 7.15 12.34
C ASP A 181 -9.72 5.86 11.79
N LEU A 182 -10.06 4.71 12.37
CA LEU A 182 -9.66 3.39 11.89
C LEU A 182 -10.14 3.16 10.44
N ARG A 183 -11.33 3.66 10.08
CA ARG A 183 -11.86 3.53 8.71
C ARG A 183 -10.97 4.23 7.69
N ASP A 184 -10.46 5.40 8.05
CA ASP A 184 -9.51 6.12 7.21
C ASP A 184 -8.19 5.36 7.11
N ILE A 185 -7.67 4.82 8.23
CA ILE A 185 -6.43 4.03 8.20
C ILE A 185 -6.58 2.78 7.32
N LEU A 186 -7.71 2.09 7.39
CA LEU A 186 -7.98 0.89 6.60
C LEU A 186 -8.20 1.20 5.13
N SER A 187 -8.64 2.39 4.75
CA SER A 187 -8.75 2.75 3.33
C SER A 187 -7.42 3.15 2.70
N PHE A 188 -6.36 3.32 3.48
CA PHE A 188 -5.04 3.68 2.95
C PHE A 188 -4.55 2.69 1.89
N CYS A 189 -4.10 3.18 0.73
CA CYS A 189 -3.53 2.32 -0.29
C CYS A 189 -2.63 3.07 -1.27
N GLY A 190 -1.51 2.47 -1.67
CA GLY A 190 -0.58 3.02 -2.64
C GLY A 190 -1.25 3.41 -3.96
N ALA A 191 -0.75 4.47 -4.60
CA ALA A 191 -1.25 4.95 -5.88
C ALA A 191 -0.88 4.03 -7.05
N GLY A 192 -1.66 4.08 -8.13
CA GLY A 192 -1.32 3.41 -9.38
C GLY A 192 -0.23 4.16 -10.15
N GLY A 193 0.61 3.44 -10.90
CA GLY A 193 1.52 4.02 -11.87
C GLY A 193 0.78 4.49 -13.14
N GLY A 194 1.36 5.42 -13.88
CA GLY A 194 0.82 5.91 -15.16
C GLY A 194 1.06 4.92 -16.30
N GLY A 195 0.16 4.90 -17.27
CA GLY A 195 0.33 4.15 -18.51
C GLY A 195 1.31 4.81 -19.47
N GLY A 196 2.05 4.00 -20.23
CA GLY A 196 2.92 4.45 -21.30
C GLY A 196 2.14 4.89 -22.55
N ALA A 197 2.75 5.76 -23.34
CA ALA A 197 2.21 6.22 -24.60
C ALA A 197 2.35 5.15 -25.70
N GLY A 198 1.39 5.14 -26.63
CA GLY A 198 1.44 4.37 -27.87
C GLY A 198 1.95 5.21 -29.04
N TYR A 199 2.42 4.55 -30.09
CA TYR A 199 2.92 5.19 -31.31
C TYR A 199 2.51 4.41 -32.55
N SER A 200 2.16 5.16 -33.60
CA SER A 200 1.98 4.65 -34.94
C SER A 200 2.88 5.43 -35.89
N GLY A 201 3.86 4.74 -36.47
CA GLY A 201 4.80 5.30 -37.45
C GLY A 201 4.28 5.26 -38.88
N SER A 202 3.27 4.43 -39.16
CA SER A 202 2.54 4.36 -40.43
C SER A 202 1.24 3.56 -40.26
N SER A 203 0.40 3.51 -41.29
CA SER A 203 -0.88 2.78 -41.29
C SER A 203 -0.79 1.27 -41.06
N SER A 204 0.41 0.69 -41.02
CA SER A 204 0.67 -0.74 -40.75
C SER A 204 1.38 -1.00 -39.42
N TYR A 205 1.69 0.03 -38.63
CA TYR A 205 2.50 -0.07 -37.43
C TYR A 205 1.75 0.50 -36.22
N SER A 206 1.38 -0.35 -35.25
CA SER A 206 0.75 0.08 -34.00
C SER A 206 1.53 -0.46 -32.79
N GLY A 207 2.19 0.45 -32.08
CA GLY A 207 2.80 0.19 -30.78
C GLY A 207 1.80 0.46 -29.66
N LYS A 208 1.70 -0.48 -28.71
CA LYS A 208 0.88 -0.33 -27.51
C LYS A 208 1.77 0.00 -26.32
N GLY A 209 1.48 1.12 -25.65
CA GLY A 209 2.14 1.49 -24.41
C GLY A 209 1.88 0.47 -23.29
N GLY A 210 2.84 0.32 -22.39
CA GLY A 210 2.71 -0.51 -21.20
C GLY A 210 1.67 0.04 -20.22
N SER A 211 0.91 -0.82 -19.56
CA SER A 211 0.01 -0.40 -18.47
C SER A 211 0.79 -0.02 -17.22
N GLY A 212 0.30 0.92 -16.43
CA GLY A 212 0.84 1.20 -15.11
C GLY A 212 0.60 0.04 -14.13
N GLY A 213 1.47 -0.10 -13.14
CA GLY A 213 1.33 -1.06 -12.05
C GLY A 213 0.34 -0.59 -10.99
N ALA A 214 -0.39 -1.52 -10.38
CA ALA A 214 -1.29 -1.22 -9.25
C ALA A 214 -0.49 -0.96 -7.97
N GLY A 215 -1.01 -0.09 -7.10
CA GLY A 215 -0.37 0.20 -5.81
C GLY A 215 -0.50 -0.93 -4.78
N GLY A 216 0.23 -0.84 -3.67
CA GLY A 216 0.11 -1.75 -2.52
C GLY A 216 -1.08 -1.41 -1.61
N GLY A 217 -1.65 -2.40 -0.92
CA GLY A 217 -2.76 -2.21 0.02
C GLY A 217 -2.32 -1.79 1.44
N CYS A 218 -3.23 -1.90 2.40
CA CYS A 218 -2.99 -1.67 3.82
C CYS A 218 -3.11 -2.97 4.62
N ILE A 219 -2.15 -3.22 5.50
CA ILE A 219 -2.22 -4.28 6.50
C ILE A 219 -2.17 -3.61 7.87
N PHE A 220 -3.23 -3.80 8.65
CA PHE A 220 -3.36 -3.25 9.99
C PHE A 220 -3.46 -4.38 11.00
N ILE A 221 -2.51 -4.45 11.94
CA ILE A 221 -2.43 -5.53 12.92
C ILE A 221 -2.33 -4.95 14.32
N VAL A 222 -3.23 -5.40 15.19
CA VAL A 222 -3.18 -5.19 16.63
C VAL A 222 -3.06 -6.56 17.27
N ALA A 223 -1.97 -6.82 18.00
CA ALA A 223 -1.78 -8.08 18.72
C ALA A 223 -1.06 -7.86 20.05
N ASP A 224 -1.08 -8.82 20.96
CA ASP A 224 -0.17 -8.78 22.12
C ASP A 224 1.27 -9.07 21.66
N THR A 225 1.42 -10.11 20.84
CA THR A 225 2.69 -10.57 20.30
C THR A 225 2.54 -10.90 18.81
N ILE A 226 3.44 -10.35 18.00
CA ILE A 226 3.57 -10.66 16.58
C ILE A 226 4.95 -11.29 16.37
N ILE A 227 4.99 -12.55 15.99
CA ILE A 227 6.23 -13.33 15.82
C ILE A 227 6.20 -14.17 14.55
N GLY A 228 7.36 -14.68 14.14
CA GLY A 228 7.48 -15.73 13.14
C GLY A 228 8.65 -15.49 12.19
N THR A 229 8.80 -16.37 11.21
CA THR A 229 9.89 -16.33 10.21
C THR A 229 9.45 -15.85 8.83
N GLY A 230 8.17 -15.54 8.68
CA GLY A 230 7.53 -15.19 7.43
C GLY A 230 7.64 -13.72 7.04
N ALA A 231 6.72 -13.27 6.19
CA ALA A 231 6.71 -11.93 5.63
C ALA A 231 5.34 -11.23 5.71
N ILE A 232 5.37 -9.91 5.88
CA ILE A 232 4.20 -9.04 5.64
C ILE A 232 4.55 -8.08 4.50
N ARG A 233 3.73 -8.07 3.46
CA ARG A 233 3.98 -7.34 2.21
C ARG A 233 2.79 -6.48 1.83
N ALA A 234 3.07 -5.23 1.48
CA ALA A 234 2.12 -4.34 0.82
C ALA A 234 2.84 -3.61 -0.32
N ASP A 235 3.48 -4.38 -1.20
CA ASP A 235 4.29 -3.85 -2.30
C ASP A 235 3.40 -3.35 -3.47
N GLY A 236 3.84 -2.33 -4.19
CA GLY A 236 3.27 -1.96 -5.48
C GLY A 236 3.70 -2.93 -6.59
N LEU A 237 2.88 -3.10 -7.62
CA LEU A 237 3.20 -3.94 -8.79
C LEU A 237 4.03 -3.17 -9.81
N SER A 238 4.86 -3.91 -10.55
CA SER A 238 5.60 -3.35 -11.67
C SER A 238 4.68 -2.84 -12.79
N GLY A 239 5.14 -1.82 -13.50
CA GLY A 239 4.54 -1.40 -14.75
C GLY A 239 4.70 -2.47 -15.83
N GLY A 240 3.74 -2.54 -16.74
CA GLY A 240 3.76 -3.39 -17.91
C GLY A 240 4.78 -2.92 -18.94
N THR A 241 5.38 -3.89 -19.62
CA THR A 241 6.24 -3.64 -20.78
C THR A 241 5.40 -3.16 -21.96
N ALA A 242 5.95 -2.22 -22.73
CA ALA A 242 5.37 -1.84 -24.02
C ALA A 242 5.33 -3.04 -24.97
N ASN A 243 4.27 -3.16 -25.78
CA ASN A 243 4.16 -4.24 -26.76
C ASN A 243 4.26 -3.70 -28.19
N ASN A 244 5.04 -4.41 -28.99
CA ASN A 244 5.34 -4.05 -30.36
C ASN A 244 4.43 -4.81 -31.33
N GLY A 245 3.80 -4.09 -32.26
CA GLY A 245 3.21 -4.71 -33.44
C GLY A 245 4.28 -5.17 -34.44
N THR A 246 5.39 -4.43 -34.60
CA THR A 246 6.56 -4.70 -35.49
C THR A 246 7.71 -3.67 -35.31
N SER A 247 8.94 -4.03 -35.74
CA SER A 247 10.26 -3.38 -35.52
C SER A 247 10.46 -1.86 -35.71
N LEU A 248 9.46 -1.09 -36.13
CA LEU A 248 9.51 0.37 -36.27
C LEU A 248 8.64 1.12 -35.24
N SER A 249 8.03 0.41 -34.29
CA SER A 249 7.22 1.04 -33.24
C SER A 249 8.11 1.54 -32.10
N ALA A 250 7.90 2.78 -31.68
CA ALA A 250 8.41 3.30 -30.43
C ALA A 250 7.24 3.22 -29.43
N ALA A 251 7.26 2.41 -28.38
CA ALA A 251 6.18 2.43 -27.37
C ALA A 251 6.76 2.54 -25.96
N GLY A 252 6.09 3.33 -25.12
CA GLY A 252 6.57 3.64 -23.78
C GLY A 252 6.16 2.59 -22.75
N GLY A 253 7.04 2.29 -21.80
CA GLY A 253 6.73 1.40 -20.67
C GLY A 253 5.78 2.04 -19.67
N GLY A 254 4.99 1.24 -18.95
CA GLY A 254 4.15 1.74 -17.86
C GLY A 254 4.96 2.02 -16.59
N GLY A 255 4.53 2.97 -15.77
CA GLY A 255 5.13 3.23 -14.46
C GLY A 255 4.71 2.19 -13.41
N GLY A 256 5.57 1.91 -12.43
CA GLY A 256 5.28 1.02 -11.30
C GLY A 256 4.33 1.67 -10.29
N GLY A 257 3.50 0.86 -9.61
CA GLY A 257 2.60 1.33 -8.57
C GLY A 257 3.32 1.68 -7.27
N GLY A 258 2.78 2.61 -6.48
CA GLY A 258 3.31 2.98 -5.19
C GLY A 258 3.12 1.87 -4.15
N GLY A 259 4.04 1.75 -3.19
CA GLY A 259 3.92 0.87 -2.04
C GLY A 259 2.74 1.25 -1.13
N GLY A 260 2.26 0.28 -0.38
CA GLY A 260 1.15 0.41 0.56
C GLY A 260 1.58 0.79 1.97
N CYS A 261 0.75 0.43 2.96
CA CYS A 261 1.03 0.71 4.37
C CYS A 261 0.96 -0.55 5.22
N ILE A 262 1.84 -0.65 6.21
CA ILE A 262 1.79 -1.70 7.24
C ILE A 262 1.81 -1.02 8.61
N PHE A 263 0.75 -1.26 9.39
CA PHE A 263 0.61 -0.79 10.76
C PHE A 263 0.66 -1.97 11.73
N LEU A 264 1.62 -1.98 12.65
CA LEU A 264 1.79 -3.02 13.65
C LEU A 264 1.73 -2.41 15.05
N PHE A 265 0.76 -2.84 15.83
CA PHE A 265 0.58 -2.51 17.23
C PHE A 265 0.73 -3.77 18.06
N ALA A 266 1.85 -3.93 18.76
CA ALA A 266 2.05 -5.06 19.66
C ALA A 266 3.14 -4.80 20.69
N LYS A 267 3.09 -5.50 21.82
CA LYS A 267 4.16 -5.41 22.84
C LYS A 267 5.47 -5.95 22.29
N THR A 268 5.38 -7.06 21.57
CA THR A 268 6.51 -7.72 20.92
C THR A 268 6.26 -7.86 19.43
N ILE A 269 7.19 -7.35 18.61
CA ILE A 269 7.19 -7.51 17.16
C ILE A 269 8.53 -8.12 16.75
N SER A 270 8.52 -9.39 16.33
CA SER A 270 9.69 -10.10 15.85
C SER A 270 9.34 -10.88 14.58
N ILE A 271 9.31 -10.16 13.45
CA ILE A 271 9.14 -10.72 12.11
C ILE A 271 10.34 -10.28 11.25
N PRO A 272 10.95 -11.18 10.46
CA PRO A 272 12.16 -10.88 9.70
C PRO A 272 11.92 -9.97 8.50
N MET A 273 10.76 -10.07 7.82
CA MET A 273 10.52 -9.33 6.59
C MET A 273 9.22 -8.50 6.62
N LEU A 274 9.37 -7.19 6.47
CA LEU A 274 8.29 -6.24 6.22
C LEU A 274 8.66 -5.44 4.98
N THR A 275 7.77 -5.38 3.99
CA THR A 275 8.03 -4.66 2.74
C THR A 275 6.80 -3.88 2.27
N VAL A 276 7.08 -2.67 1.81
CA VAL A 276 6.14 -1.68 1.26
C VAL A 276 6.78 -1.02 0.04
N ALA A 277 7.51 -1.80 -0.74
CA ALA A 277 8.29 -1.29 -1.86
C ALA A 277 7.36 -0.79 -2.98
N GLY A 278 7.80 0.26 -3.67
CA GLY A 278 7.20 0.63 -4.95
C GLY A 278 7.49 -0.40 -6.02
N GLY A 279 6.58 -0.52 -6.99
CA GLY A 279 6.74 -1.40 -8.14
C GLY A 279 7.84 -0.90 -9.09
N ALA A 280 8.46 -1.83 -9.83
CA ALA A 280 9.46 -1.48 -10.82
C ALA A 280 8.86 -0.80 -12.05
N ALA A 281 9.71 -0.08 -12.80
CA ALA A 281 9.35 0.47 -14.10
C ALA A 281 9.05 -0.64 -15.12
N GLY A 282 8.06 -0.41 -15.97
CA GLY A 282 7.83 -1.20 -17.18
C GLY A 282 8.87 -0.87 -18.24
N ALA A 283 9.33 -1.90 -18.96
CA ALA A 283 10.30 -1.73 -20.04
C ALA A 283 9.66 -1.06 -21.26
N MET A 284 10.51 -0.36 -22.02
CA MET A 284 10.17 0.21 -23.31
C MET A 284 10.32 -0.79 -24.45
N ASP A 285 9.80 -0.42 -25.61
CA ASP A 285 10.16 -1.03 -26.89
C ASP A 285 11.38 -0.30 -27.51
N THR A 286 11.91 -0.86 -28.60
CA THR A 286 13.16 -0.55 -29.34
C THR A 286 13.56 0.93 -29.44
N ALA A 287 12.60 1.87 -29.49
CA ALA A 287 12.84 3.32 -29.56
C ALA A 287 11.96 4.16 -28.60
N GLY A 288 11.29 3.53 -27.63
CA GLY A 288 10.45 4.20 -26.63
C GLY A 288 11.24 4.70 -25.42
N ASN A 289 10.52 5.11 -24.37
CA ASN A 289 11.09 5.41 -23.06
C ASN A 289 10.52 4.46 -21.99
N PRO A 290 11.33 4.01 -21.02
CA PRO A 290 10.83 3.16 -19.95
C PRO A 290 9.92 3.97 -19.02
N GLY A 291 9.04 3.28 -18.32
CA GLY A 291 8.30 3.89 -17.22
C GLY A 291 9.22 4.24 -16.05
N ALA A 292 8.64 4.76 -14.98
CA ALA A 292 9.36 5.00 -13.72
C ALA A 292 8.99 3.96 -12.66
N ALA A 293 9.86 3.79 -11.66
CA ALA A 293 9.50 3.03 -10.47
C ALA A 293 8.50 3.80 -9.58
N GLY A 294 7.64 3.08 -8.87
CA GLY A 294 6.75 3.64 -7.85
C GLY A 294 7.49 4.04 -6.58
N GLY A 295 6.88 4.93 -5.79
CA GLY A 295 7.41 5.31 -4.49
C GLY A 295 7.21 4.21 -3.44
N ASN A 296 8.12 4.11 -2.47
CA ASN A 296 7.99 3.21 -1.33
C ASN A 296 7.00 3.76 -0.31
N GLY A 297 6.14 2.88 0.19
CA GLY A 297 5.15 3.18 1.23
C GLY A 297 5.74 3.23 2.64
N SER A 298 4.90 3.00 3.66
CA SER A 298 5.28 3.19 5.06
C SER A 298 5.05 1.96 5.94
N VAL A 299 6.00 1.72 6.85
CA VAL A 299 5.87 0.74 7.92
C VAL A 299 5.89 1.49 9.24
N ILE A 300 4.85 1.30 10.03
CA ILE A 300 4.72 1.90 11.35
C ILE A 300 4.61 0.78 12.37
N LYS A 301 5.50 0.85 13.36
CA LYS A 301 5.53 -0.06 14.52
C LYS A 301 5.31 0.76 15.76
N ILE A 302 4.25 0.45 16.50
CA ILE A 302 3.96 1.08 17.79
C ILE A 302 4.02 -0.02 18.86
N PRO A 303 5.03 0.01 19.75
CA PRO A 303 5.03 -0.86 20.91
C PRO A 303 3.87 -0.48 21.84
N LEU A 304 3.10 -1.48 22.28
CA LEU A 304 2.02 -1.33 23.25
C LEU A 304 2.49 -1.55 24.70
#